data_AF-A0A1F6PYA4-F1
#
_entry.id   AF-A0A1F6PYA4-F1
#
_cell.length_a   1.000
_cell.length_b   1.000
_cell.length_c   1.000
_cell.angle_alpha   90.00
_cell.angle_beta   90.00
_cell.angle_gamma   90.00
#
_symmetry.space_group_name_H-M   'P 1'
#
loop_
_entity.id
_entity.type
_entity.pdbx_description
1 polymer ?
#
loop_
_entity_poly.entity_id
_entity_poly.type
_entity_poly.pdbx_seq_one_letter_code
_entity_poly.pdbx_strand_id
1 'polypeptide(L)'
;MEKNPIEKLIDYYINGRNNIWYVLIVSVGGTLTLMFSLDSTLKIIFFIIGIMFSFGFLIEYWRKAIQIKRLIIKLKEGIKK
;
A
#
# COMPACT_ATOMS: atom_id res chain seq x y z
N MET A 1 14.29 6.40 24.67
CA MET A 1 13.98 7.75 24.15
C MET A 1 12.53 7.74 23.69
N GLU A 2 11.70 8.61 24.25
CA GLU A 2 10.30 8.75 23.83
C GLU A 2 10.25 9.38 22.43
N LYS A 3 9.70 8.65 21.45
CA LYS A 3 9.54 9.17 20.08
C LYS A 3 8.57 10.35 20.07
N ASN A 4 8.90 11.39 19.31
CA ASN A 4 8.03 12.53 19.09
C ASN A 4 6.68 12.02 18.51
N PRO A 5 5.53 12.59 18.90
CA PRO A 5 4.22 12.19 18.35
C PRO A 5 4.16 12.18 16.81
N ILE A 6 4.91 13.07 16.13
CA ILE A 6 4.97 13.10 14.67
C ILE A 6 5.76 11.92 14.11
N GLU A 7 6.84 11.50 14.78
CA GLU A 7 7.62 10.32 14.40
C GLU A 7 6.79 9.04 14.55
N LYS A 8 6.03 8.91 15.64
CA LYS A 8 5.08 7.80 15.82
C LYS A 8 4.05 7.76 14.67
N LEU A 9 3.59 8.92 14.22
CA LEU A 9 2.66 9.02 13.10
C LEU A 9 3.31 8.60 11.77
N ILE A 10 4.56 8.98 11.53
CA ILE A 10 5.33 8.57 10.35
C ILE A 10 5.51 7.04 10.36
N ASP A 11 5.91 6.45 11.48
CA ASP A 11 6.06 5.00 11.63
C ASP A 11 4.73 4.27 11.36
N TYR A 12 3.61 4.80 11.86
CA TYR A 12 2.28 4.26 11.58
C TYR A 12 1.98 4.23 10.07
N TYR A 13 2.26 5.33 9.35
CA TYR A 13 2.03 5.38 7.91
C TYR A 13 3.01 4.50 7.11
N ILE A 14 4.26 4.36 7.56
CA ILE A 14 5.25 3.44 6.96
C ILE A 14 4.77 2.00 7.11
N ASN A 15 4.36 1.60 8.31
CA ASN A 15 3.82 0.26 8.56
C ASN A 15 2.54 0.01 7.74
N GLY A 16 1.63 0.99 7.70
CA GLY A 16 0.43 0.90 6.85
C GLY A 16 0.78 0.71 5.37
N ARG A 17 1.77 1.46 4.86
CA ARG A 17 2.25 1.33 3.48
C ARG A 17 2.88 -0.04 3.21
N ASN A 18 3.69 -0.56 4.13
CA ASN A 18 4.29 -1.89 4.00
C ASN A 18 3.22 -2.98 4.00
N ASN A 19 2.21 -2.89 4.86
CA ASN A 19 1.10 -3.83 4.88
C ASN A 19 0.31 -3.80 3.56
N ILE A 20 0.04 -2.61 3.00
CA ILE A 20 -0.60 -2.50 1.68
C ILE A 20 0.26 -3.16 0.60
N TRP A 21 1.57 -2.98 0.65
CA TRP A 21 2.49 -3.63 -0.30
C TRP A 21 2.46 -5.16 -0.19
N TYR A 22 2.47 -5.70 1.03
CA TYR A 22 2.32 -7.14 1.25
C TYR A 22 0.99 -7.67 0.73
N VAL A 23 -0.12 -6.98 1.04
CA VAL A 23 -1.45 -7.36 0.56
C VAL A 23 -1.52 -7.31 -0.98
N LEU A 24 -0.91 -6.31 -1.61
CA LEU A 24 -0.81 -6.21 -3.07
C LEU A 24 -0.09 -7.44 -3.64
N ILE A 25 1.10 -7.78 -3.12
CA ILE A 25 1.88 -8.92 -3.59
C ILE A 25 1.10 -10.23 -3.42
N VAL A 26 0.51 -10.46 -2.25
CA VAL A 26 -0.26 -11.67 -1.97
C VAL A 26 -1.48 -11.77 -2.88
N SER A 27 -2.20 -10.66 -3.08
CA SER A 27 -3.41 -10.63 -3.92
C SER A 27 -3.08 -10.85 -5.39
N VAL A 28 -2.00 -10.25 -5.89
CA VAL A 28 -1.51 -10.45 -7.26
C VAL A 28 -1.03 -11.89 -7.44
N GLY A 29 -0.21 -12.42 -6.54
CA GLY A 29 0.26 -13.80 -6.58
C GLY A 29 -0.88 -14.82 -6.52
N GLY A 30 -1.87 -14.59 -5.64
CA GLY A 30 -3.07 -15.42 -5.54
C GLY A 30 -3.91 -15.37 -6.82
N THR A 31 -4.09 -14.18 -7.40
CA THR A 31 -4.84 -14.03 -8.66
C THR A 31 -4.12 -14.71 -9.83
N LEU A 32 -2.79 -14.57 -9.93
CA LEU A 32 -2.00 -15.26 -10.95
C LEU A 32 -2.12 -16.78 -10.80
N THR A 33 -2.06 -17.29 -9.58
CA THR A 33 -2.24 -18.73 -9.30
C THR A 33 -3.61 -19.20 -9.78
N LEU A 34 -4.68 -18.46 -9.43
CA LEU A 34 -6.04 -18.76 -9.89
C LEU A 34 -6.15 -18.72 -11.43
N MET A 35 -5.51 -17.73 -12.06
CA MET A 35 -5.47 -17.55 -13.50
C MET A 35 -4.79 -18.72 -14.24
N PHE A 36 -3.81 -19.38 -13.64
CA PHE A 36 -3.17 -20.58 -14.21
C PHE A 36 -3.91 -21.88 -13.90
N SER A 37 -4.72 -21.91 -12.83
CA SER A 37 -5.41 -23.13 -12.38
C SER A 37 -6.85 -23.32 -12.90
N LEU A 38 -7.48 -22.26 -13.43
CA LEU A 38 -8.91 -22.27 -13.78
C LEU A 38 -9.15 -22.28 -15.30
N ASP A 39 -10.32 -22.80 -15.69
CA ASP A 39 -10.84 -22.78 -17.06
C ASP A 39 -11.08 -21.35 -17.58
N SER A 40 -11.11 -21.22 -18.90
CA SER A 40 -10.99 -19.97 -19.67
C SER A 40 -11.95 -18.84 -19.25
N THR A 41 -13.20 -19.13 -18.88
CA THR A 41 -14.17 -18.09 -18.49
C THR A 41 -13.93 -17.57 -17.08
N LEU A 42 -13.65 -18.45 -16.11
CA LEU A 42 -13.33 -18.04 -14.73
C LEU A 42 -12.02 -17.26 -14.68
N LYS A 43 -11.05 -17.63 -15.52
CA LYS A 43 -9.79 -16.93 -15.69
C LYS A 43 -9.95 -15.43 -15.99
N ILE A 44 -10.88 -15.08 -16.89
CA ILE A 44 -11.16 -13.68 -17.27
C ILE A 44 -11.78 -12.92 -16.08
N ILE A 45 -12.73 -13.54 -15.38
CA ILE A 45 -13.39 -12.93 -14.22
C ILE A 45 -12.37 -12.61 -13.12
N PHE A 46 -11.54 -13.60 -12.75
CA PHE A 46 -10.51 -13.39 -11.73
C PHE A 46 -9.44 -12.39 -12.17
N PHE A 47 -9.09 -12.35 -13.46
CA PHE A 47 -8.16 -11.36 -13.99
C PHE A 47 -8.70 -9.92 -13.83
N ILE A 48 -9.96 -9.69 -14.18
CA ILE A 48 -10.60 -8.36 -14.03
C ILE A 48 -10.65 -7.96 -12.55
N ILE A 49 -11.09 -8.88 -11.67
CA ILE A 49 -11.15 -8.65 -10.23
C ILE A 49 -9.76 -8.34 -9.67
N GLY A 50 -8.73 -9.09 -10.08
CA GLY A 50 -7.35 -8.86 -9.69
C GLY A 50 -6.81 -7.50 -10.10
N ILE A 51 -7.12 -7.05 -11.32
CA ILE A 51 -6.76 -5.71 -11.79
C ILE A 51 -7.43 -4.65 -10.92
N MET A 52 -8.73 -4.77 -10.65
CA MET A 52 -9.48 -3.81 -9.84
C MET A 52 -8.88 -3.69 -8.42
N PHE A 53 -8.61 -4.81 -7.76
CA PHE A 53 -7.99 -4.81 -6.43
C PHE A 53 -6.56 -4.25 -6.47
N SER A 54 -5.76 -4.65 -7.46
CA SER A 54 -4.38 -4.16 -7.60
C SER A 54 -4.33 -2.65 -7.78
N PHE A 55 -5.23 -2.09 -8.59
CA PHE A 55 -5.33 -0.64 -8.79
C PHE A 55 -5.76 0.07 -7.50
N GLY A 56 -6.74 -0.48 -6.77
CA GLY A 56 -7.16 0.04 -5.48
C GLY A 56 -6.04 0.07 -4.43
N PHE A 57 -5.29 -1.03 -4.31
CA PHE A 57 -4.15 -1.11 -3.38
C PHE A 57 -3.01 -0.17 -3.80
N LEU A 58 -2.72 -0.03 -5.09
CA LEU A 58 -1.73 0.94 -5.58
C LEU A 58 -2.10 2.37 -5.22
N ILE A 59 -3.36 2.78 -5.40
CA ILE A 59 -3.82 4.13 -5.04
C ILE A 59 -3.60 4.39 -3.54
N GLU A 60 -3.98 3.46 -2.68
CA GLU A 60 -3.83 3.64 -1.24
C GLU A 60 -2.36 3.63 -0.80
N TYR A 61 -1.52 2.80 -1.45
CA TYR A 61 -0.06 2.81 -1.26
C TYR A 61 0.54 4.20 -1.54
N TRP A 62 0.16 4.83 -2.66
CA TRP A 62 0.61 6.18 -3.00
C TRP A 62 0.06 7.24 -2.04
N ARG A 63 -1.20 7.12 -1.60
CA ARG A 63 -1.78 8.02 -0.58
C ARG A 63 -0.96 8.01 0.71
N LYS A 64 -0.57 6.84 1.22
CA LYS A 64 0.29 6.72 2.41
C LYS A 64 1.67 7.33 2.17
N ALA A 65 2.27 7.11 1.00
CA ALA A 65 3.56 7.71 0.63
C ALA A 65 3.52 9.25 0.65
N ILE A 66 2.45 9.85 0.13
CA ILE A 66 2.25 11.31 0.17
C ILE A 66 2.09 11.81 1.61
N GLN A 67 1.34 11.11 2.45
CA GLN A 67 1.15 11.47 3.86
C GLN A 67 2.48 11.45 4.63
N ILE A 68 3.30 10.40 4.43
CA ILE A 68 4.65 10.32 4.99
C ILE A 68 5.49 11.53 4.55
N LYS A 69 5.51 11.84 3.25
CA LYS A 69 6.28 12.98 2.72
C LYS A 69 5.84 14.30 3.34
N ARG A 70 4.54 14.54 3.48
CA ARG A 70 3.98 15.75 4.13
C ARG A 70 4.40 15.86 5.59
N LEU A 71 4.42 14.76 6.33
CA LEU A 71 4.82 14.74 7.74
C LEU A 71 6.32 14.98 7.91
N ILE A 72 7.15 14.39 7.05
CA ILE A 72 8.60 14.63 7.04
C ILE A 72 8.90 16.12 6.77
N ILE A 73 8.19 16.75 5.83
CA ILE A 73 8.35 18.18 5.54
C ILE A 73 7.99 19.02 6.78
N LYS A 74 6.83 18.76 7.40
CA LYS A 74 6.41 19.45 8.64
C LYS A 74 7.44 19.30 9.75
N LEU A 75 8.03 18.12 9.91
CA LEU A 75 9.05 17.85 10.92
C LEU A 75 10.33 18.64 10.64
N LYS A 76 10.76 18.73 9.38
CA LYS A 76 11.93 19.55 8.98
C LYS A 76 11.71 21.05 9.14
N GLU A 77 10.51 21.54 8.85
CA GLU A 77 10.16 22.96 9.01
C GLU A 77 10.03 23.36 10.48
N GLY A 78 9.50 22.48 11.33
CA GLY A 78 9.41 22.70 12.78
C GLY A 78 10.76 22.72 13.51
N ILE A 79 11.81 22.14 12.93
CA ILE A 79 13.19 22.16 13.46
C ILE A 79 13.94 23.45 13.05
N LYS A 80 13.46 24.16 12.02
CA LYS A 80 14.07 25.42 11.53
C LYS A 80 13.56 26.68 12.23
N LYS A 81 12.58 26.56 13.12
CA LYS A 81 12.12 27.64 14.00
C LYS A 81 12.68 27.41 15.40
#